data_AF-X1JZ09-F1
#
_entry.id   AF-X1JZ09-F1
#
_cell.length_a   1.000
_cell.length_b   1.000
_cell.length_c   1.000
_cell.angle_alpha   90.00
_cell.angle_beta   90.00
_cell.angle_gamma   90.00
#
_symmetry.space_group_name_H-M   'P 1'
#
loop_
_entity.id
_entity.type
_entity.pdbx_description
1 polymer ?
#
loop_
_entity_poly.entity_id
_entity_poly.type
_entity_poly.pdbx_seq_one_letter_code
_entity_poly.pdbx_strand_id
1 'polypeptide(L)'
;PNFGFLAPDFPEPWTRIIPIKDGYAIFCDKVKIPIDPFPGTMIVAPKEVTHDHGTLIPKEYGGNMDSRACTAGTIVYLPVFVKGALFCVGDVHAVQGDGEVCGTAVEIDADVTIKFIVNKNKKIERPHYENDE
;
A
#
# COMPACT_ATOMS: atom_id res chain seq x y z
N PRO A 1 17.38 -2.53 -9.82
CA PRO A 1 18.58 -3.08 -9.13
C PRO A 1 18.89 -2.26 -7.86
N ASN A 2 19.51 -2.89 -6.85
CA ASN A 2 19.81 -2.30 -5.52
C ASN A 2 18.59 -1.96 -4.62
N PHE A 3 17.46 -2.62 -4.82
CA PHE A 3 16.25 -2.43 -4.02
C PHE A 3 15.54 -3.77 -3.75
N GLY A 4 14.85 -3.89 -2.62
CA GLY A 4 14.24 -5.13 -2.14
C GLY A 4 15.21 -6.02 -1.34
N PHE A 5 14.64 -6.98 -0.60
CA PHE A 5 15.40 -7.92 0.25
C PHE A 5 16.35 -8.81 -0.57
N LEU A 6 15.95 -9.16 -1.80
CA LEU A 6 16.70 -10.06 -2.70
C LEU A 6 17.70 -9.32 -3.60
N ALA A 7 17.93 -8.02 -3.40
CA ALA A 7 18.86 -7.25 -4.23
C ALA A 7 20.28 -7.86 -4.37
N PRO A 8 20.88 -8.49 -3.34
CA PRO A 8 22.20 -9.13 -3.48
C PRO A 8 22.21 -10.32 -4.45
N ASP A 9 21.08 -11.04 -4.56
CA ASP A 9 20.95 -12.23 -5.41
C ASP A 9 20.58 -11.88 -6.86
N PHE A 10 19.96 -10.71 -7.08
CA PHE A 10 19.50 -10.22 -8.37
C PHE A 10 20.08 -8.82 -8.67
N PRO A 11 21.37 -8.73 -9.04
CA PRO A 11 22.05 -7.45 -9.23
C PRO A 11 21.59 -6.69 -10.48
N GLU A 12 21.04 -7.39 -11.47
CA GLU A 12 20.60 -6.80 -12.74
C GLU A 12 19.16 -6.27 -12.68
N PRO A 13 18.83 -5.20 -13.43
CA PRO A 13 17.45 -4.72 -13.52
C PRO A 13 16.54 -5.74 -14.20
N TRP A 14 15.34 -5.93 -13.65
CA TRP A 14 14.29 -6.78 -14.22
C TRP A 14 12.95 -6.04 -14.26
N THR A 15 12.15 -6.35 -15.28
CA THR A 15 10.79 -5.80 -15.43
C THR A 15 9.91 -6.85 -16.08
N ARG A 16 8.65 -6.91 -15.66
CA ARG A 16 7.63 -7.77 -16.26
C ARG A 16 6.30 -7.06 -16.29
N ILE A 17 5.67 -7.03 -17.47
CA ILE A 17 4.28 -6.60 -17.61
C ILE A 17 3.40 -7.84 -17.45
N ILE A 18 2.51 -7.81 -16.47
CA ILE A 18 1.65 -8.94 -16.10
C ILE A 18 0.20 -8.59 -16.48
N PRO A 19 -0.42 -9.28 -17.45
CA PRO A 19 -1.81 -9.04 -17.79
C PRO A 19 -2.73 -9.39 -16.62
N ILE A 20 -3.69 -8.52 -16.33
CA ILE A 20 -4.82 -8.83 -15.44
C ILE A 20 -6.00 -9.26 -16.31
N LYS A 21 -6.53 -10.46 -16.06
CA LYS A 21 -7.65 -11.01 -16.83
C LYS A 21 -8.53 -11.89 -15.95
N ASP A 22 -9.84 -11.69 -16.04
CA ASP A 22 -10.86 -12.49 -15.36
C ASP A 22 -10.64 -12.62 -13.83
N GLY A 23 -10.11 -11.58 -13.18
CA GLY A 23 -9.80 -11.59 -11.74
C GLY A 23 -8.45 -12.23 -11.37
N TYR A 24 -7.55 -12.43 -12.33
CA TYR A 24 -6.23 -13.03 -12.10
C TYR A 24 -5.10 -12.21 -12.73
N ALA A 25 -3.97 -12.14 -12.03
CA ALA A 25 -2.68 -11.78 -12.59
C ALA A 25 -2.06 -12.98 -13.31
N ILE A 26 -1.85 -12.87 -14.62
CA ILE A 26 -1.35 -13.96 -15.48
C ILE A 26 0.19 -13.92 -15.51
N PHE A 27 0.84 -14.49 -14.49
CA PHE A 27 2.31 -14.46 -14.38
C PHE A 27 3.01 -15.25 -15.50
N CYS A 28 2.46 -16.41 -15.87
CA CYS A 28 2.82 -17.19 -17.06
C CYS A 28 1.70 -18.19 -17.41
N ASP A 29 1.86 -18.95 -18.50
CA ASP A 29 0.85 -19.93 -18.96
C ASP A 29 0.43 -20.96 -17.90
N LYS A 30 1.31 -21.22 -16.92
CA LYS A 30 1.10 -22.19 -15.85
C LYS A 30 0.73 -21.55 -14.50
N VAL A 31 0.93 -20.25 -14.34
CA VAL A 31 0.78 -19.57 -13.04
C VAL A 31 -0.17 -18.38 -13.20
N LYS A 32 -1.31 -18.50 -12.54
CA LYS A 32 -2.32 -17.44 -12.40
C LYS A 32 -2.52 -17.18 -10.93
N ILE A 33 -2.50 -15.91 -10.53
CA ILE A 33 -2.60 -15.50 -9.13
C ILE A 33 -3.91 -14.72 -8.99
N PRO A 34 -4.85 -15.11 -8.10
CA PRO A 34 -6.03 -14.30 -7.84
C PRO A 34 -5.62 -12.89 -7.40
N ILE A 35 -6.30 -11.87 -7.93
CA ILE A 35 -6.07 -10.50 -7.50
C ILE A 35 -6.87 -10.21 -6.23
N ASP A 36 -6.31 -9.40 -5.36
CA ASP A 36 -6.99 -8.83 -4.18
C ASP A 36 -6.49 -7.40 -4.01
N PRO A 37 -7.02 -6.45 -4.81
CA PRO A 37 -6.38 -5.15 -4.96
C PRO A 37 -6.48 -4.28 -3.72
N PHE A 38 -5.40 -3.57 -3.41
CA PHE A 38 -5.36 -2.61 -2.30
C PHE A 38 -4.36 -1.47 -2.59
N PRO A 39 -4.55 -0.28 -2.00
CA PRO A 39 -3.54 0.77 -2.02
C PRO A 39 -2.40 0.47 -1.02
N GLY A 40 -1.18 0.33 -1.52
CA GLY A 40 0.05 0.20 -0.72
C GLY A 40 0.36 1.49 0.05
N THR A 41 0.06 2.64 -0.55
CA THR A 41 0.22 3.95 0.09
C THR A 41 -1.11 4.57 0.53
N MET A 42 -1.26 4.81 1.84
CA MET A 42 -2.29 5.68 2.42
C MET A 42 -1.66 6.55 3.50
N ILE A 43 -1.80 7.87 3.38
CA ILE A 43 -1.06 8.82 4.21
C ILE A 43 -1.91 10.04 4.58
N VAL A 44 -1.69 10.57 5.77
CA VAL A 44 -2.14 11.90 6.19
C VAL A 44 -0.94 12.82 6.38
N ALA A 45 -1.14 14.14 6.32
CA ALA A 45 -0.05 15.07 6.56
C ALA A 45 0.44 15.00 8.02
N PRO A 46 1.76 14.93 8.26
CA PRO A 46 2.35 14.97 9.60
C PRO A 46 2.25 16.36 10.24
N LYS A 47 2.52 16.44 11.57
CA LYS A 47 2.59 17.72 12.30
C LYS A 47 3.74 18.60 11.81
N GLU A 48 4.88 17.98 11.53
CA GLU A 48 6.11 18.66 11.14
C GLU A 48 6.61 18.13 9.81
N VAL A 49 7.02 19.04 8.94
CA VAL A 49 7.65 18.72 7.67
C VAL A 49 9.18 18.70 7.87
N THR A 50 9.75 17.56 8.24
CA THR A 50 11.20 17.29 8.12
C THR A 50 11.66 17.20 6.64
N HIS A 51 12.96 17.04 6.35
CA HIS A 51 13.42 16.92 4.95
C HIS A 51 13.19 15.53 4.32
N ASP A 52 12.60 14.58 5.07
CA ASP A 52 12.57 13.16 4.74
C ASP A 52 11.12 12.61 4.65
N HIS A 53 10.29 13.24 3.80
CA HIS A 53 8.91 12.81 3.47
C HIS A 53 8.84 12.01 2.17
N GLY A 54 9.84 11.19 1.89
CA GLY A 54 9.65 10.16 0.87
C GLY A 54 8.40 9.36 1.21
N THR A 55 7.55 9.06 0.21
CA THR A 55 6.38 8.20 0.41
C THR A 55 6.79 6.77 0.75
N LEU A 56 8.02 6.38 0.42
CA LEU A 56 8.57 5.02 0.48
C LEU A 56 8.67 4.42 1.89
N ILE A 57 8.80 5.22 2.95
CA ILE A 57 8.97 4.70 4.31
C ILE A 57 7.69 4.97 5.12
N PRO A 58 6.97 3.93 5.59
CA PRO A 58 5.81 4.12 6.43
C PRO A 58 6.19 4.63 7.81
N LYS A 59 5.40 5.55 8.36
CA LYS A 59 5.57 6.16 9.68
C LYS A 59 4.25 6.20 10.45
N GLU A 60 4.19 6.97 11.54
CA GLU A 60 2.98 7.15 12.35
C GLU A 60 1.78 7.72 11.58
N TYR A 61 2.03 8.37 10.46
CA TYR A 61 1.03 8.99 9.59
C TYR A 61 0.60 8.13 8.39
N GLY A 62 0.99 6.85 8.37
CA GLY A 62 0.81 5.97 7.21
C GLY A 62 2.02 6.07 6.28
N GLY A 63 1.79 6.12 4.96
CA GLY A 63 2.83 6.05 3.92
C GLY A 63 2.76 4.74 3.15
N ASN A 64 3.89 4.27 2.59
CA ASN A 64 4.05 2.94 1.94
C ASN A 64 3.90 1.82 2.98
N MET A 65 2.67 1.52 3.38
CA MET A 65 2.40 0.50 4.39
C MET A 65 2.42 -0.90 3.78
N ASP A 66 2.13 -1.01 2.49
CA ASP A 66 2.22 -2.24 1.69
C ASP A 66 1.56 -3.43 2.37
N SER A 67 0.40 -3.14 2.99
CA SER A 67 -0.32 -4.09 3.82
C SER A 67 -1.52 -4.61 3.06
N ARG A 68 -1.43 -5.89 2.65
CA ARG A 68 -2.52 -6.61 1.97
C ARG A 68 -3.81 -6.75 2.78
N ALA A 69 -3.80 -6.34 4.06
CA ALA A 69 -5.02 -6.23 4.86
C ALA A 69 -5.89 -5.03 4.45
N CYS A 70 -5.35 -4.05 3.70
CA CYS A 70 -6.02 -2.80 3.34
C CYS A 70 -6.92 -2.91 2.10
N THR A 71 -7.60 -4.05 1.94
CA THR A 71 -8.49 -4.33 0.81
C THR A 71 -9.87 -3.70 0.99
N ALA A 72 -10.72 -3.82 -0.04
CA ALA A 72 -12.08 -3.32 -0.01
C ALA A 72 -12.87 -3.98 1.14
N GLY A 73 -13.48 -3.15 2.01
CA GLY A 73 -14.18 -3.60 3.21
C GLY A 73 -13.42 -3.33 4.50
N THR A 74 -12.09 -3.18 4.45
CA THR A 74 -11.28 -2.85 5.62
C THR A 74 -11.45 -1.39 6.05
N ILE A 75 -11.61 -1.18 7.35
CA ILE A 75 -11.55 0.15 7.98
C ILE A 75 -10.11 0.43 8.39
N VAL A 76 -9.48 1.41 7.75
CA VAL A 76 -8.15 1.90 8.12
C VAL A 76 -8.29 3.15 8.98
N TYR A 77 -7.74 3.10 10.19
CA TYR A 77 -7.68 4.23 11.10
C TYR A 77 -6.33 4.94 10.97
N LEU A 78 -6.36 6.21 10.59
CA LEU A 78 -5.18 7.07 10.55
C LEU A 78 -5.29 8.17 11.62
N PRO A 79 -4.21 8.48 12.36
CA PRO A 79 -4.20 9.63 13.26
C PRO A 79 -4.43 10.94 12.51
N VAL A 80 -4.98 11.97 13.15
CA VAL A 80 -5.11 13.30 12.53
C VAL A 80 -4.15 14.27 13.21
N PHE A 81 -3.10 14.65 12.49
CA PHE A 81 -2.04 15.53 12.99
C PHE A 81 -2.29 17.01 12.71
N VAL A 82 -2.87 17.32 11.55
CA VAL A 82 -3.17 18.68 11.09
C VAL A 82 -4.64 18.83 10.72
N LYS A 83 -5.12 20.08 10.67
CA LYS A 83 -6.51 20.38 10.30
C LYS A 83 -6.81 19.84 8.90
N GLY A 84 -7.88 19.06 8.81
CA GLY A 84 -8.34 18.46 7.55
C GLY A 84 -7.63 17.16 7.17
N ALA A 85 -6.68 16.68 7.98
CA ALA A 85 -5.85 15.50 7.77
C ALA A 85 -4.94 15.54 6.52
N LEU A 86 -5.39 16.13 5.41
CA LEU A 86 -4.69 16.22 4.13
C LEU A 86 -4.30 14.81 3.65
N PHE A 87 -5.31 13.96 3.51
CA PHE A 87 -5.14 12.57 3.10
C PHE A 87 -4.73 12.44 1.63
N CYS A 88 -3.81 11.53 1.35
CA CYS A 88 -3.43 11.07 0.01
C CYS A 88 -3.42 9.54 -0.05
N VAL A 89 -3.68 9.00 -1.24
CA VAL A 89 -3.66 7.56 -1.55
C VAL A 89 -2.98 7.34 -2.90
N GLY A 90 -2.34 6.19 -3.06
CA GLY A 90 -1.73 5.77 -4.32
C GLY A 90 -1.11 4.39 -4.19
N ASP A 91 -0.25 4.05 -5.15
CA ASP A 91 0.52 2.81 -5.16
C ASP A 91 -0.38 1.56 -5.07
N VAL A 92 -1.31 1.43 -6.01
CA VAL A 92 -2.27 0.32 -5.96
C VAL A 92 -1.60 -0.94 -6.49
N HIS A 93 -1.73 -2.01 -5.71
CA HIS A 93 -1.24 -3.33 -6.06
C HIS A 93 -2.42 -4.19 -6.48
N ALA A 94 -2.32 -4.87 -7.62
CA ALA A 94 -3.31 -5.87 -7.99
C ALA A 94 -3.22 -7.11 -7.07
N VAL A 95 -2.00 -7.47 -6.68
CA VAL A 95 -1.71 -8.52 -5.70
C VAL A 95 -0.29 -8.35 -5.16
N GLN A 96 -0.11 -8.65 -3.87
CA GLN A 96 1.18 -8.61 -3.18
C GLN A 96 1.29 -9.79 -2.19
N GLY A 97 2.50 -10.33 -2.02
CA GLY A 97 2.83 -11.24 -0.93
C GLY A 97 3.24 -10.50 0.35
N ASP A 98 3.19 -11.17 1.50
CA ASP A 98 3.69 -10.61 2.75
C ASP A 98 5.19 -10.33 2.67
N GLY A 99 5.57 -9.10 3.03
CA GLY A 99 6.95 -8.63 3.07
C GLY A 99 7.53 -8.12 1.76
N GLU A 100 6.80 -8.21 0.64
CA GLU A 100 7.17 -7.59 -0.64
C GLU A 100 8.66 -7.78 -1.00
N VAL A 101 9.15 -9.03 -0.91
CA VAL A 101 10.59 -9.30 -0.79
C VAL A 101 11.43 -8.90 -2.01
N CYS A 102 10.83 -8.82 -3.21
CA CYS A 102 11.51 -8.33 -4.41
C CYS A 102 11.47 -6.79 -4.54
N GLY A 103 10.80 -6.11 -3.61
CA GLY A 103 10.68 -4.65 -3.52
C GLY A 103 9.47 -4.07 -4.26
N THR A 104 8.73 -4.84 -5.05
CA THR A 104 7.54 -4.35 -5.75
C THR A 104 6.44 -5.40 -5.72
N ALA A 105 5.20 -4.97 -5.86
CA ALA A 105 4.05 -5.83 -6.07
C ALA A 105 3.77 -6.05 -7.56
N VAL A 106 2.56 -6.53 -7.87
CA VAL A 106 1.98 -6.36 -9.22
C VAL A 106 1.34 -4.98 -9.28
N GLU A 107 2.16 -3.98 -9.63
CA GLU A 107 1.75 -2.56 -9.72
C GLU A 107 0.69 -2.32 -10.79
N ILE A 108 -0.32 -1.51 -10.47
CA ILE A 108 -1.42 -1.21 -11.40
C ILE A 108 -2.01 0.20 -11.21
N ASP A 109 -2.54 0.77 -12.29
CA ASP A 109 -3.45 1.91 -12.22
C ASP A 109 -4.84 1.47 -11.72
N ALA A 110 -5.48 2.31 -10.90
CA ALA A 110 -6.79 2.00 -10.36
C ALA A 110 -7.56 3.25 -9.91
N ASP A 111 -8.88 3.14 -9.93
CA ASP A 111 -9.79 4.06 -9.27
C ASP A 111 -10.09 3.57 -7.85
N VAL A 112 -9.80 4.39 -6.84
CA VAL A 112 -10.02 4.04 -5.42
C VAL A 112 -11.17 4.88 -4.87
N THR A 113 -12.23 4.22 -4.39
CA THR A 113 -13.34 4.88 -3.69
C THR A 113 -13.19 4.72 -2.18
N ILE A 114 -13.08 5.84 -1.45
CA ILE A 114 -12.86 5.86 0.00
C ILE A 114 -13.97 6.67 0.68
N LYS A 115 -14.47 6.16 1.81
CA LYS A 115 -15.37 6.90 2.72
C LYS A 115 -14.61 7.38 3.95
N PHE A 116 -14.64 8.68 4.20
CA PHE A 116 -14.01 9.27 5.39
C PHE A 116 -15.01 9.45 6.53
N ILE A 117 -14.58 9.07 7.74
CA ILE A 117 -15.33 9.29 8.99
C ILE A 117 -14.36 9.88 10.02
N VAL A 118 -14.71 11.03 10.61
CA VAL A 118 -13.91 11.65 11.67
C VAL A 118 -14.36 11.12 13.03
N ASN A 119 -13.50 10.35 13.69
CA ASN A 119 -13.74 9.88 15.05
C ASN A 119 -13.08 10.79 16.09
N LYS A 120 -13.88 11.67 16.73
CA LYS A 120 -13.38 12.63 17.73
C LYS A 120 -12.98 12.00 19.07
N ASN A 121 -13.41 10.76 19.33
CA ASN A 121 -13.22 10.07 20.61
C ASN A 121 -12.14 8.99 20.55
N LYS A 122 -11.50 8.77 19.40
CA LYS A 122 -10.44 7.78 19.21
C LYS A 122 -9.11 8.49 19.01
N LYS A 123 -8.21 8.34 19.98
CA LYS A 123 -6.82 8.78 19.88
C LYS A 123 -5.96 7.56 19.60
N ILE A 124 -5.24 7.59 18.48
CA ILE A 124 -4.29 6.57 18.06
C ILE A 124 -2.98 7.25 17.72
N GLU A 125 -1.86 6.57 17.96
CA GLU A 125 -0.53 7.08 17.68
C GLU A 125 0.02 6.59 16.34
N ARG A 126 -0.51 5.48 15.80
CA ARG A 126 -0.08 4.85 14.54
C ARG A 126 -1.28 4.25 13.81
N PRO A 127 -1.14 3.90 12.51
CA PRO A 127 -2.22 3.29 11.74
C PRO A 127 -2.67 1.94 12.32
N HIS A 128 -3.97 1.70 12.33
CA HIS A 128 -4.58 0.39 12.62
C HIS A 128 -5.56 0.02 11.51
N TYR A 129 -5.83 -1.26 11.31
CA TYR A 129 -6.90 -1.74 10.44
C TYR A 129 -7.85 -2.66 11.20
N GLU A 130 -9.10 -2.70 10.76
CA GLU A 130 -10.18 -3.54 11.28
C GLU A 130 -10.95 -4.08 10.09
N ASN A 131 -11.15 -5.39 10.04
CA ASN A 131 -11.92 -6.12 9.03
C ASN A 131 -12.77 -7.20 9.71
N ASP A 132 -13.59 -7.91 8.94
CA ASP A 132 -14.54 -8.90 9.46
C ASP A 132 -13.92 -10.26 9.82
N GLU A 133 -12.58 -10.39 9.72
CA GLU A 133 -11.82 -11.61 10.08
C GLU A 133 -11.26 -11.53 11.51
#